data_AF-A0A960D565-F1
#
_entry.id   AF-A0A960D565-F1
#
_cell.length_a   1.000
_cell.length_b   1.000
_cell.length_c   1.000
_cell.angle_alpha   90.00
_cell.angle_beta   90.00
_cell.angle_gamma   90.00
#
_symmetry.space_group_name_H-M   'P 1'
#
loop_
_entity.id
_entity.type
_entity.pdbx_description
1 polymer ?
#
loop_
_entity_poly.entity_id
_entity_poly.type
_entity_poly.pdbx_seq_one_letter_code
_entity_poly.pdbx_strand_id
1 'polypeptide(L)'
;TYYKDFEEKGSPVTPAINPNILAIGGDLSMMVARTDEEAIKRLGVGGGFFSFGIMHYYLTGMHTPGRTKVWELYEQAVKEDPTLAYGPGRGAIGSPDTVRQFLRDYEASGVDEIILLLNPRAHEGIMESIEIMGSEILPEFIERDEKAVAAKAKRLEPVIEKVEARRRPSEAPLFDDTYAFGGLPTGQGGKFTASEIPEAWAEINEGRVQAAQAEKDARAREASS
;
A
#
# COMPACT_ATOMS: atom_id res chain seq x y z
N THR A 1 16.87 11.11 19.37
CA THR A 1 15.92 9.97 19.32
C THR A 1 14.58 10.54 18.93
N TYR A 2 13.72 9.75 18.28
CA TYR A 2 12.41 10.22 17.79
C TYR A 2 11.63 11.04 18.84
N TYR A 3 11.41 10.50 20.04
CA TYR A 3 10.61 11.18 21.06
C TYR A 3 11.24 12.49 21.59
N LYS A 4 12.57 12.60 21.57
CA LYS A 4 13.24 13.86 21.93
C LYS A 4 12.97 14.94 20.90
N ASP A 5 13.15 14.62 19.61
CA ASP A 5 12.88 15.57 18.54
C ASP A 5 11.38 15.91 18.46
N PHE A 6 10.52 14.92 18.68
CA PHE A 6 9.07 15.13 18.79
C PHE A 6 8.72 16.11 19.92
N GLU A 7 9.25 15.91 21.13
CA GLU A 7 9.02 16.83 22.26
C GLU A 7 9.59 18.24 22.00
N GLU A 8 10.82 18.34 21.52
CA GLU A 8 11.54 19.61 21.38
C GLU A 8 11.04 20.46 20.20
N LYS A 9 10.64 19.81 19.10
CA LYS A 9 10.41 20.45 17.80
C LYS A 9 9.04 20.20 17.18
N GLY A 10 8.27 19.24 17.71
CA GLY A 10 6.96 18.87 17.16
C GLY A 10 6.00 20.06 17.13
N SER A 11 5.34 20.25 15.98
CA SER A 11 4.26 21.22 15.75
C SER A 11 3.16 20.54 14.93
N PRO A 12 2.00 20.21 15.54
CA PRO A 12 0.93 19.48 14.88
C PRO A 12 0.26 20.31 13.77
N VAL A 13 -0.11 19.63 12.68
CA VAL A 13 -0.93 20.19 11.60
C VAL A 13 -2.29 19.49 11.47
N THR A 14 -2.40 18.26 11.97
CA THR A 14 -3.64 17.47 12.00
C THR A 14 -4.35 17.60 13.34
N PRO A 15 -5.69 17.47 13.40
CA PRO A 15 -6.43 17.57 14.65
C PRO A 15 -5.97 16.58 15.73
N ALA A 16 -5.63 15.36 15.33
CA ALA A 16 -5.11 14.34 16.23
C ALA A 16 -3.59 14.18 16.08
N ILE A 17 -2.90 14.00 17.21
CA ILE A 17 -1.49 13.63 17.29
C ILE A 17 -1.41 12.11 17.47
N ASN A 18 -0.66 11.43 16.61
CA ASN A 18 -0.26 10.05 16.81
C ASN A 18 1.28 9.97 16.96
N PRO A 19 1.80 9.71 18.17
CA PRO A 19 3.24 9.59 18.41
C PRO A 19 3.75 8.14 18.27
N ASN A 20 3.02 7.25 17.59
CA ASN A 20 3.46 5.88 17.32
C ASN A 20 4.57 5.84 16.27
N ILE A 21 5.48 4.89 16.46
CA ILE A 21 6.54 4.54 15.52
C ILE A 21 6.12 3.25 14.81
N LEU A 22 5.85 3.38 13.52
CA LEU A 22 5.62 2.27 12.63
C LEU A 22 6.93 1.87 11.95
N ALA A 23 7.33 0.62 12.11
CA ALA A 23 8.37 0.01 11.28
C ALA A 23 7.76 -0.47 9.96
N ILE A 24 8.25 0.12 8.87
CA ILE A 24 7.98 -0.31 7.50
C ILE A 24 9.32 -0.38 6.76
N GLY A 25 9.50 -1.41 5.95
CA GLY A 25 10.73 -1.62 5.19
C GLY A 25 10.47 -2.57 4.05
N GLY A 26 11.08 -2.30 2.89
CA GLY A 26 10.94 -3.18 1.72
C GLY A 26 11.55 -4.57 1.90
N ASP A 27 12.28 -4.76 2.99
CA ASP A 27 12.94 -5.97 3.42
C ASP A 27 12.17 -6.76 4.50
N LEU A 28 11.10 -6.18 5.10
CA LEU A 28 10.24 -6.81 6.11
C LEU A 28 9.28 -7.87 5.53
N SER A 29 9.83 -8.80 4.74
CA SER A 29 9.08 -9.97 4.28
C SER A 29 8.66 -10.87 5.44
N MET A 30 7.49 -11.49 5.31
CA MET A 30 7.02 -12.54 6.21
C MET A 30 6.93 -13.87 5.46
N MET A 31 7.44 -14.91 6.09
CA MET A 31 7.22 -16.30 5.71
C MET A 31 7.38 -17.16 6.95
N VAL A 32 6.28 -17.70 7.45
CA VAL A 32 6.28 -18.47 8.69
C VAL A 32 6.01 -19.93 8.35
N ALA A 33 6.83 -20.83 8.90
CA ALA A 33 6.63 -22.27 8.76
C ALA A 33 6.94 -22.96 10.08
N ARG A 34 6.78 -24.28 10.16
CA ARG A 34 7.07 -25.06 11.36
C ARG A 34 8.55 -25.02 11.77
N THR A 35 9.45 -24.81 10.81
CA THR A 35 10.90 -24.76 10.99
C THR A 35 11.49 -23.64 10.15
N ASP A 36 12.63 -23.10 10.55
CA ASP A 36 13.34 -22.04 9.82
C ASP A 36 13.69 -22.47 8.39
N GLU A 37 14.13 -23.71 8.19
CA GLU A 37 14.52 -24.24 6.89
C GLU A 37 13.35 -24.28 5.91
N GLU A 38 12.18 -24.71 6.38
CA GLU A 38 10.97 -24.75 5.56
C GLU A 38 10.48 -23.34 5.22
N ALA A 39 10.57 -22.39 6.15
CA ALA A 39 10.25 -20.98 5.88
C ALA A 39 11.17 -20.39 4.80
N ILE A 40 12.48 -20.66 4.89
CA ILE A 40 13.47 -20.22 3.89
C ILE A 40 13.20 -20.86 2.53
N LYS A 41 12.95 -22.17 2.50
CA LYS A 41 12.61 -22.89 1.26
C LYS A 41 11.35 -22.34 0.62
N ARG A 42 10.31 -22.08 1.42
CA ARG A 42 9.06 -21.46 0.97
C ARG A 42 9.26 -20.04 0.50
N LEU A 43 10.11 -19.25 1.15
CA LEU A 43 10.44 -17.89 0.73
C LEU A 43 11.25 -17.86 -0.57
N GLY A 44 12.16 -18.83 -0.76
CA GLY A 44 13.07 -18.90 -1.91
C GLY A 44 13.73 -17.56 -2.19
N VAL A 45 13.48 -17.00 -3.37
CA VAL A 45 14.00 -15.67 -3.76
C VAL A 45 13.02 -14.54 -3.54
N GLY A 46 11.85 -14.76 -2.92
CA GLY A 46 10.79 -13.74 -2.85
C GLY A 46 11.07 -12.55 -1.94
N GLY A 47 12.07 -12.63 -1.05
CA GLY A 47 12.29 -11.66 0.02
C GLY A 47 12.54 -10.23 -0.44
N GLY A 48 13.26 -10.03 -1.55
CA GLY A 48 13.63 -8.71 -2.06
C GLY A 48 12.76 -8.19 -3.19
N PHE A 49 11.68 -8.89 -3.54
CA PHE A 49 10.84 -8.53 -4.68
C PHE A 49 10.19 -7.15 -4.51
N PHE A 50 9.71 -6.82 -3.31
CA PHE A 50 9.08 -5.53 -3.06
C PHE A 50 10.07 -4.36 -3.23
N SER A 51 11.28 -4.47 -2.67
CA SER A 51 12.35 -3.48 -2.88
C SER A 51 12.74 -3.35 -4.35
N PHE A 52 12.84 -4.47 -5.07
CA PHE A 52 13.07 -4.44 -6.51
C PHE A 52 11.95 -3.70 -7.26
N GLY A 53 10.69 -3.94 -6.87
CA GLY A 53 9.52 -3.24 -7.42
C GLY A 53 9.60 -1.73 -7.22
N ILE A 54 9.95 -1.26 -6.02
CA ILE A 54 10.16 0.18 -5.77
C ILE A 54 11.20 0.75 -6.72
N MET A 55 12.35 0.09 -6.86
CA MET A 55 13.41 0.54 -7.77
C MET A 55 12.92 0.57 -9.22
N HIS A 56 12.20 -0.45 -9.66
CA HIS A 56 11.64 -0.52 -11.01
C HIS A 56 10.67 0.64 -11.28
N TYR A 57 9.72 0.90 -10.38
CA TYR A 57 8.68 1.90 -10.63
C TYR A 57 9.15 3.35 -10.45
N TYR A 58 10.09 3.60 -9.53
CA TYR A 58 10.45 4.97 -9.16
C TYR A 58 11.82 5.42 -9.67
N LEU A 59 12.70 4.51 -10.10
CA LEU A 59 14.10 4.86 -10.38
C LEU A 59 14.62 4.33 -11.71
N THR A 60 14.62 3.01 -11.93
CA THR A 60 15.42 2.38 -12.99
C THR A 60 14.61 1.62 -14.03
N GLY A 61 13.34 1.32 -13.77
CA GLY A 61 12.52 0.50 -14.64
C GLY A 61 11.75 1.29 -15.69
N MET A 62 11.45 0.61 -16.79
CA MET A 62 10.46 1.04 -17.77
C MET A 62 9.28 0.08 -17.71
N HIS A 63 8.07 0.62 -17.52
CA HIS A 63 6.88 -0.19 -17.33
C HIS A 63 5.86 0.04 -18.44
N THR A 64 5.39 -1.06 -19.03
CA THR A 64 4.24 -1.09 -19.92
C THR A 64 3.08 -1.77 -19.18
N PRO A 65 2.01 -1.03 -18.82
CA PRO A 65 0.87 -1.58 -18.10
C PRO A 65 0.29 -2.84 -18.75
N GLY A 66 0.08 -3.88 -17.94
CA GLY A 66 -0.47 -5.16 -18.41
C GLY A 66 0.43 -5.96 -19.37
N ARG A 67 1.71 -5.58 -19.51
CA ARG A 67 2.69 -6.26 -20.36
C ARG A 67 4.00 -6.56 -19.62
N THR A 68 4.52 -5.60 -18.87
CA THR A 68 5.77 -5.78 -18.12
C THR A 68 5.53 -6.73 -16.94
N LYS A 69 6.23 -7.87 -16.97
CA LYS A 69 6.19 -8.87 -15.90
C LYS A 69 7.32 -8.62 -14.90
N VAL A 70 7.06 -7.75 -13.92
CA VAL A 70 8.07 -7.31 -12.95
C VAL A 70 8.68 -8.48 -12.17
N TRP A 71 7.90 -9.54 -11.89
CA TRP A 71 8.42 -10.76 -11.24
C TRP A 71 9.49 -11.47 -12.08
N GLU A 72 9.28 -11.62 -13.39
CA GLU A 72 10.27 -12.27 -14.26
C GLU A 72 11.56 -11.44 -14.37
N LEU A 73 11.44 -10.11 -14.42
CA LEU A 73 12.61 -9.20 -14.38
C LEU A 73 13.39 -9.33 -13.08
N TYR A 74 12.68 -9.45 -11.96
CA TYR A 74 13.29 -9.68 -10.66
C TYR A 74 14.04 -11.02 -10.60
N GLU A 75 13.42 -12.11 -11.05
CA GLU A 75 14.07 -13.42 -11.08
C GLU A 75 15.33 -13.42 -11.97
N GLN A 76 15.34 -12.66 -13.06
CA GLN A 76 16.53 -12.46 -13.89
C GLN A 76 17.61 -11.68 -13.13
N ALA A 77 17.24 -10.56 -12.50
CA ALA A 77 18.17 -9.77 -11.69
C ALA A 77 18.79 -10.58 -10.54
N VAL A 78 18.00 -11.44 -9.87
CA VAL A 78 18.51 -12.32 -8.80
C VAL A 78 19.48 -13.38 -9.33
N LYS A 79 19.32 -13.85 -10.58
CA LYS A 79 20.30 -14.76 -11.19
C LYS A 79 21.64 -14.08 -11.44
N GLU A 80 21.62 -12.78 -11.75
CA GLU A 80 22.83 -11.97 -11.96
C GLU A 80 23.45 -11.54 -10.63
N ASP A 81 22.62 -11.16 -9.65
CA ASP A 81 23.01 -10.77 -8.30
C ASP A 81 22.11 -11.46 -7.24
N PRO A 82 22.56 -12.59 -6.67
CA PRO A 82 21.83 -13.31 -5.65
C PRO A 82 21.56 -12.52 -4.36
N THR A 83 22.30 -11.42 -4.11
CA THR A 83 22.10 -10.59 -2.91
C THR A 83 20.76 -9.86 -2.91
N LEU A 84 20.13 -9.73 -4.09
CA LEU A 84 18.80 -9.15 -4.26
C LEU A 84 17.67 -10.00 -3.68
N ALA A 85 17.88 -11.31 -3.48
CA ALA A 85 16.83 -12.23 -3.04
C ALA A 85 16.26 -11.92 -1.65
N TYR A 86 17.07 -11.27 -0.79
CA TYR A 86 16.91 -11.12 0.66
C TYR A 86 16.58 -12.45 1.38
N GLY A 87 16.86 -12.52 2.68
CA GLY A 87 16.75 -13.79 3.42
C GLY A 87 16.57 -13.57 4.91
N PRO A 88 16.87 -14.62 5.72
CA PRO A 88 16.77 -14.55 7.18
C PRO A 88 17.46 -13.32 7.78
N GLY A 89 16.85 -12.75 8.82
CA GLY A 89 17.37 -11.57 9.53
C GLY A 89 16.97 -10.22 8.95
N ARG A 90 16.23 -10.18 7.84
CA ARG A 90 15.63 -8.94 7.30
C ARG A 90 14.11 -8.82 7.47
N GLY A 91 13.46 -9.87 7.95
CA GLY A 91 12.01 -9.88 8.20
C GLY A 91 11.58 -11.04 9.09
N ALA A 92 10.27 -11.16 9.27
CA ALA A 92 9.61 -12.23 10.02
C ALA A 92 9.62 -13.55 9.23
N ILE A 93 10.82 -14.12 9.06
CA ILE A 93 11.08 -15.32 8.25
C ILE A 93 11.63 -16.42 9.15
N GLY A 94 10.86 -17.48 9.38
CA GLY A 94 11.31 -18.60 10.19
C GLY A 94 10.20 -19.41 10.86
N SER A 95 10.59 -20.14 11.89
CA SER A 95 9.72 -20.80 12.87
C SER A 95 8.99 -19.78 13.76
N PRO A 96 7.94 -20.22 14.50
CA PRO A 96 7.26 -19.34 15.45
C PRO A 96 8.18 -18.67 16.46
N ASP A 97 9.19 -19.39 16.96
CA ASP A 97 10.13 -18.86 17.95
C ASP A 97 11.08 -17.82 17.35
N THR A 98 11.59 -18.08 16.14
CA THR A 98 12.42 -17.11 15.39
C THR A 98 11.64 -15.82 15.13
N VAL A 99 10.37 -15.93 14.70
CA VAL A 99 9.53 -14.77 14.42
C VAL A 99 9.14 -14.02 15.70
N ARG A 100 8.83 -14.72 16.80
CA ARG A 100 8.60 -14.08 18.12
C ARG A 100 9.81 -13.27 18.55
N GLN A 101 11.01 -13.85 18.43
CA GLN A 101 12.23 -13.13 18.82
C GLN A 101 12.44 -11.89 17.97
N PHE A 102 12.27 -12.00 16.65
CA PHE A 102 12.32 -10.85 15.74
C PHE A 102 11.35 -9.74 16.17
N LEU A 103 10.09 -10.05 16.44
CA LEU A 103 9.08 -9.07 16.87
C LEU A 103 9.38 -8.47 18.25
N ARG A 104 9.90 -9.27 19.20
CA ARG A 104 10.34 -8.78 20.52
C ARG A 104 11.49 -7.79 20.39
N ASP A 105 12.41 -7.98 19.45
CA ASP A 105 13.53 -7.05 19.24
C ASP A 105 13.03 -5.68 18.73
N TYR A 106 12.01 -5.67 17.87
CA TYR A 106 11.32 -4.44 17.42
C TYR A 106 10.56 -3.77 18.57
N GLU A 107 9.77 -4.54 19.32
CA GLU A 107 9.04 -4.05 20.51
C GLU A 107 10.00 -3.44 21.54
N ALA A 108 11.12 -4.13 21.84
CA ALA A 108 12.15 -3.65 22.77
C ALA A 108 12.86 -2.39 22.27
N SER A 109 12.92 -2.18 20.96
CA SER A 109 13.43 -0.95 20.33
C SER A 109 12.44 0.22 20.42
N GLY A 110 11.23 -0.01 20.92
CA GLY A 110 10.18 1.00 21.08
C GLY A 110 9.35 1.24 19.82
N VAL A 111 9.33 0.29 18.90
CA VAL A 111 8.42 0.27 17.75
C VAL A 111 7.04 -0.17 18.23
N ASP A 112 6.01 0.55 17.81
CA ASP A 112 4.63 0.32 18.23
C ASP A 112 3.86 -0.53 17.20
N GLU A 113 4.19 -0.37 15.93
CA GLU A 113 3.49 -1.01 14.81
C GLU A 113 4.51 -1.58 13.82
N ILE A 114 4.18 -2.70 13.19
CA ILE A 114 5.00 -3.29 12.12
C ILE A 114 4.12 -3.70 10.95
N ILE A 115 4.53 -3.35 9.73
CA ILE A 115 3.90 -3.84 8.51
C ILE A 115 4.80 -4.92 7.92
N LEU A 116 4.21 -6.10 7.73
CA LEU A 116 4.86 -7.27 7.18
C LEU A 116 4.40 -7.53 5.74
N LEU A 117 5.33 -7.89 4.87
CA LEU A 117 5.09 -8.09 3.44
C LEU A 117 4.98 -9.57 3.09
N LEU A 118 3.84 -9.97 2.55
CA LEU A 118 3.67 -11.29 1.93
C LEU A 118 3.94 -11.17 0.43
N ASN A 119 5.15 -11.53 0.02
CA ASN A 119 5.53 -11.52 -1.39
C ASN A 119 4.89 -12.69 -2.17
N PRO A 120 4.76 -12.60 -3.51
CA PRO A 120 4.15 -13.64 -4.32
C PRO A 120 4.84 -14.99 -4.14
N ARG A 121 4.16 -15.95 -3.51
CA ARG A 121 4.59 -17.34 -3.28
C ARG A 121 3.39 -18.28 -3.40
N ALA A 122 3.61 -19.58 -3.20
CA ALA A 122 2.52 -20.57 -3.19
C ALA A 122 1.43 -20.12 -2.20
N HIS A 123 0.18 -20.12 -2.67
CA HIS A 123 -0.97 -19.64 -1.90
C HIS A 123 -1.09 -20.38 -0.56
N GLU A 124 -0.91 -21.69 -0.59
CA GLU A 124 -1.00 -22.57 0.58
C GLU A 124 0.05 -22.20 1.63
N GLY A 125 1.27 -21.88 1.20
CA GLY A 125 2.35 -21.46 2.10
C GLY A 125 2.08 -20.09 2.74
N ILE A 126 1.45 -19.18 2.00
CA ILE A 126 1.02 -17.87 2.52
C ILE A 126 -0.09 -18.06 3.56
N MET A 127 -1.12 -18.86 3.24
CA MET A 127 -2.23 -19.10 4.15
C MET A 127 -1.78 -19.79 5.44
N GLU A 128 -0.88 -20.78 5.35
CA GLU A 128 -0.30 -21.41 6.53
C GLU A 128 0.55 -20.43 7.35
N SER A 129 1.30 -19.52 6.69
CA SER A 129 2.06 -18.48 7.40
C SER A 129 1.15 -17.55 8.21
N ILE A 130 0.03 -17.13 7.61
CA ILE A 130 -0.97 -16.28 8.26
C ILE A 130 -1.63 -17.02 9.44
N GLU A 131 -1.98 -18.29 9.25
CA GLU A 131 -2.57 -19.12 10.30
C GLU A 131 -1.63 -19.26 11.50
N ILE A 132 -0.36 -19.60 11.28
CA ILE A 132 0.64 -19.72 12.36
C ILE A 132 0.87 -18.35 13.03
N MET A 133 0.98 -17.27 12.25
CA MET A 133 1.12 -15.92 12.77
C MET A 133 -0.06 -15.56 13.70
N GLY A 134 -1.29 -15.82 13.28
CA GLY A 134 -2.51 -15.50 14.04
C GLY A 134 -2.71 -16.38 15.27
N SER A 135 -2.50 -17.68 15.15
CA SER A 135 -2.84 -18.65 16.22
C SER A 135 -1.72 -18.89 17.22
N GLU A 136 -0.45 -18.77 16.82
CA GLU A 136 0.70 -19.13 17.65
C GLU A 136 1.54 -17.93 18.06
N ILE A 137 1.72 -16.92 17.20
CA ILE A 137 2.66 -15.81 17.45
C ILE A 137 1.95 -14.59 18.04
N LEU A 138 0.95 -14.04 17.35
CA LEU A 138 0.26 -12.80 17.73
C LEU A 138 -0.34 -12.78 19.15
N PRO A 139 -0.90 -13.87 19.69
CA PRO A 139 -1.52 -13.84 21.03
C PRO A 139 -0.57 -13.31 22.11
N GLU A 140 0.72 -13.66 22.04
CA GLU A 140 1.74 -13.24 23.01
C GLU A 140 1.89 -11.70 23.09
N PHE A 141 1.74 -11.01 21.96
CA PHE A 141 1.87 -9.55 21.86
C PHE A 141 0.57 -8.87 22.25
N ILE A 142 -0.57 -9.40 21.78
CA ILE A 142 -1.91 -8.89 22.10
C ILE A 142 -2.14 -8.90 23.62
N GLU A 143 -1.71 -9.96 24.32
CA GLU A 143 -1.88 -10.10 25.78
C GLU A 143 -1.27 -8.94 26.58
N ARG A 144 -0.22 -8.28 26.07
CA ARG A 144 0.49 -7.19 26.77
C ARG A 144 0.33 -5.82 26.13
N ASP A 145 -0.23 -5.73 24.93
CA ASP A 145 -0.36 -4.50 24.16
C ASP A 145 -1.16 -3.42 24.91
N GLU A 146 -2.33 -3.76 25.44
CA GLU A 146 -3.19 -2.79 26.15
C GLU A 146 -2.44 -2.06 27.28
N LYS A 147 -1.65 -2.81 28.05
CA LYS A 147 -0.83 -2.26 29.14
C LYS A 147 0.30 -1.38 28.61
N ALA A 148 0.96 -1.79 27.53
CA ALA A 148 2.04 -1.03 26.90
C ALA A 148 1.52 0.31 26.33
N VAL A 149 0.38 0.27 25.61
CA VAL A 149 -0.32 1.44 25.07
C VAL A 149 -0.71 2.41 26.19
N ALA A 150 -1.33 1.93 27.26
CA ALA A 150 -1.73 2.77 28.40
C ALA A 150 -0.51 3.41 29.09
N ALA A 151 0.56 2.64 29.31
CA ALA A 151 1.78 3.16 29.92
C ALA A 151 2.46 4.23 29.04
N LYS A 152 2.49 4.01 27.72
CA LYS A 152 3.03 4.98 26.76
C LYS A 152 2.18 6.25 26.71
N ALA A 153 0.85 6.13 26.64
CA ALA A 153 -0.05 7.27 26.64
C ALA A 153 0.21 8.17 27.85
N LYS A 154 0.23 7.58 29.05
CA LYS A 154 0.54 8.31 30.29
C LYS A 154 1.91 8.96 30.28
N ARG A 155 2.94 8.26 29.77
CA ARG A 155 4.30 8.80 29.66
C ARG A 155 4.38 10.01 28.71
N LEU A 156 3.57 10.01 27.65
CA LEU A 156 3.59 11.04 26.61
C LEU A 156 2.62 12.18 26.85
N GLU A 157 1.70 12.11 27.81
CA GLU A 157 0.79 13.22 28.20
C GLU A 157 1.49 14.60 28.26
N PRO A 158 2.56 14.80 29.07
CA PRO A 158 3.22 16.10 29.15
C PRO A 158 3.96 16.49 27.87
N VAL A 159 4.39 15.51 27.06
CA VAL A 159 5.04 15.75 25.76
C VAL A 159 4.01 16.23 24.74
N ILE A 160 2.85 15.57 24.70
CA ILE A 160 1.73 15.92 23.84
C ILE A 160 1.26 17.34 24.17
N GLU A 161 1.12 17.70 25.45
CA GLU A 161 0.75 19.06 25.85
C GLU A 161 1.73 20.12 25.33
N LYS A 162 3.05 19.88 25.47
CA LYS A 162 4.09 20.78 24.94
C LYS A 162 4.05 20.91 23.43
N VAL A 163 3.82 19.81 22.72
CA VAL A 163 3.74 19.77 21.26
C VAL A 163 2.48 20.48 20.76
N GLU A 164 1.34 20.22 21.41
CA GLU A 164 0.05 20.84 21.12
C GLU A 164 0.08 22.36 21.33
N ALA A 165 0.80 22.85 22.35
CA ALA A 165 1.00 24.28 22.57
C ALA A 165 1.71 25.00 21.42
N ARG A 166 2.38 24.27 20.51
CA ARG A 166 3.00 24.82 19.28
C ARG A 166 2.11 24.70 18.05
N ARG A 167 0.86 24.24 18.18
CA ARG A 167 -0.09 24.13 17.07
C ARG A 167 -0.34 25.51 16.48
N ARG A 168 -0.20 25.60 15.15
CA ARG A 168 -0.62 26.78 14.40
C ARG A 168 -2.09 26.63 13.98
N PRO A 169 -2.84 27.73 13.88
CA PRO A 169 -4.17 27.72 13.27
C PRO A 169 -4.11 27.05 11.88
N SER A 170 -5.11 26.24 11.57
CA SER A 170 -5.23 25.64 10.25
C SER A 170 -5.47 26.72 9.20
N GLU A 171 -4.64 26.73 8.15
CA GLU A 171 -4.85 27.53 6.94
C GLU A 171 -5.64 26.77 5.87
N ALA A 172 -6.04 25.53 6.15
CA ALA A 172 -6.88 24.76 5.24
C ALA A 172 -8.19 25.52 4.98
N PRO A 173 -8.64 25.65 3.72
CA PRO A 173 -9.90 26.28 3.41
C PRO A 173 -11.04 25.52 4.10
N LEU A 174 -12.06 26.26 4.52
CA LEU A 174 -13.31 25.65 4.96
C LEU A 174 -13.91 24.86 3.78
N PHE A 175 -14.63 23.81 4.12
CA PHE A 175 -15.43 23.11 3.11
C PHE A 175 -16.38 24.14 2.46
N ASP A 176 -16.26 24.26 1.14
CA ASP A 176 -17.12 25.11 0.34
C ASP A 176 -18.31 24.27 -0.10
N ASP A 177 -19.45 24.45 0.57
CA ASP A 177 -20.72 23.78 0.23
C ASP A 177 -21.19 24.11 -1.21
N THR A 178 -20.61 25.13 -1.84
CA THR A 178 -20.88 25.52 -3.23
C THR A 178 -19.85 24.99 -4.22
N TYR A 179 -18.79 24.31 -3.75
CA TYR A 179 -17.79 23.71 -4.61
C TYR A 179 -18.44 22.68 -5.53
N ALA A 180 -18.43 22.99 -6.82
CA ALA A 180 -18.90 22.10 -7.87
C ALA A 180 -17.85 22.08 -8.99
N PHE A 181 -17.64 20.90 -9.56
CA PHE A 181 -16.87 20.73 -10.79
C PHE A 181 -17.77 20.04 -11.82
N GLY A 182 -17.63 20.45 -13.08
CA GLY A 182 -18.36 19.82 -14.18
C GLY A 182 -17.85 18.41 -14.45
N GLY A 183 -18.70 17.55 -15.02
CA GLY A 183 -18.33 16.16 -15.36
C GLY A 183 -17.39 16.03 -16.57
N LEU A 184 -16.99 17.13 -17.21
CA LEU A 184 -16.03 17.15 -18.31
C LEU A 184 -14.62 17.40 -17.75
N PRO A 185 -13.70 16.42 -17.82
CA PRO A 185 -12.31 16.64 -17.45
C PRO A 185 -11.73 17.81 -18.24
N THR A 186 -11.23 18.81 -17.52
CA THR A 186 -10.49 19.92 -18.11
C THR A 186 -9.02 19.75 -17.83
N GLY A 187 -8.18 20.12 -18.80
CA GLY A 187 -6.75 20.19 -18.63
C GLY A 187 -6.35 21.22 -17.57
N GLN A 188 -5.14 21.07 -17.01
CA GLN A 188 -4.59 22.01 -16.03
C GLN A 188 -4.64 23.45 -16.59
N GLY A 189 -5.30 24.36 -15.86
CA GLY A 189 -5.53 25.75 -16.29
C GLY A 189 -6.77 25.97 -17.16
N GLY A 190 -7.62 24.97 -17.35
CA GLY A 190 -8.96 25.10 -17.96
C GLY A 190 -8.96 25.41 -19.47
N LYS A 191 -7.81 25.29 -20.15
CA LYS A 191 -7.66 25.72 -21.55
C LYS A 191 -8.09 24.69 -22.59
N PHE A 192 -8.35 23.45 -22.17
CA PHE A 192 -8.88 22.40 -23.05
C PHE A 192 -9.74 21.42 -22.25
N THR A 193 -10.72 20.81 -22.91
CA THR A 193 -11.59 19.75 -22.39
C THR A 193 -11.25 18.43 -23.07
N ALA A 194 -11.50 17.30 -22.39
CA ALA A 194 -11.35 15.98 -23.01
C ALA A 194 -12.27 15.82 -24.24
N SER A 195 -11.75 15.28 -25.33
CA SER A 195 -12.49 15.09 -26.60
C SER A 195 -13.40 13.87 -26.60
N GLU A 196 -13.21 12.96 -25.66
CA GLU A 196 -13.94 11.68 -25.51
C GLU A 196 -15.46 11.88 -25.45
N ILE A 197 -15.94 12.98 -24.87
CA ILE A 197 -17.38 13.28 -24.78
C ILE A 197 -17.94 13.82 -26.10
N PRO A 198 -17.40 14.88 -26.74
CA PRO A 198 -17.81 15.26 -28.08
C PRO A 198 -17.81 14.10 -29.09
N GLU A 199 -16.80 13.23 -29.02
CA GLU A 199 -16.69 12.03 -29.85
C GLU A 199 -17.82 11.04 -29.56
N ALA A 200 -18.08 10.70 -28.29
CA ALA A 200 -19.18 9.82 -27.91
C ALA A 200 -20.57 10.37 -28.31
N TRP A 201 -20.79 11.67 -28.20
CA TRP A 201 -22.03 12.31 -28.67
C TRP A 201 -22.19 12.25 -30.19
N ALA A 202 -21.10 12.41 -30.94
CA ALA A 202 -21.09 12.26 -32.38
C ALA A 202 -21.45 10.81 -32.77
N GLU A 203 -20.84 9.81 -32.14
CA GLU A 203 -21.14 8.39 -32.36
C GLU A 203 -22.61 8.04 -32.04
N ILE A 204 -23.15 8.52 -30.92
CA ILE A 204 -24.56 8.30 -30.57
C ILE A 204 -25.50 8.91 -31.61
N ASN A 205 -25.20 10.14 -32.07
CA ASN A 205 -26.01 10.81 -33.08
C ASN A 205 -25.93 10.09 -34.43
N GLU A 206 -24.75 9.67 -34.85
CA GLU A 206 -24.56 8.86 -36.06
C GLU A 206 -25.34 7.54 -35.97
N GLY A 207 -25.26 6.83 -34.84
CA GLY A 207 -26.03 5.61 -34.60
C GLY A 207 -27.53 5.82 -34.68
N ARG A 208 -28.05 6.92 -34.14
CA ARG A 208 -29.48 7.29 -34.26
C ARG A 208 -29.89 7.57 -35.70
N VAL A 209 -29.06 8.27 -36.47
CA VAL A 209 -29.33 8.58 -37.88
C VAL A 209 -29.32 7.31 -38.71
N GLN A 210 -28.35 6.42 -38.51
CA GLN A 210 -28.26 5.14 -39.21
C GLN A 210 -29.46 4.23 -38.89
N ALA A 211 -29.88 4.15 -37.62
CA ALA A 211 -31.04 3.37 -37.22
C ALA A 211 -32.33 3.88 -37.88
N ALA A 212 -32.53 5.21 -37.91
CA ALA A 212 -33.69 5.82 -38.57
C ALA A 212 -33.69 5.60 -40.09
N GLN A 213 -32.51 5.58 -40.72
CA GLN A 213 -32.37 5.30 -42.16
C GLN A 213 -32.68 3.83 -42.46
N ALA A 214 -32.14 2.90 -41.67
CA ALA A 214 -32.40 1.47 -41.82
C ALA A 214 -33.89 1.12 -41.67
N GLU A 215 -34.59 1.77 -40.73
CA GLU A 215 -36.03 1.60 -40.55
C GLU A 215 -36.82 2.12 -41.76
N LYS A 216 -36.45 3.28 -42.33
CA LYS A 216 -37.05 3.80 -43.56
C LYS A 216 -36.84 2.85 -44.74
N ASP A 217 -35.63 2.34 -44.91
CA ASP A 217 -35.29 1.43 -46.01
C ASP A 217 -35.96 0.05 -45.86
N ALA A 218 -36.21 -0.41 -44.64
CA ALA A 218 -36.99 -1.61 -44.36
C ALA A 218 -38.46 -1.43 -44.77
N ARG A 219 -39.10 -0.33 -44.32
CA ARG A 219 -40.48 0.01 -44.69
C ARG A 219 -40.66 0.18 -46.20
N ALA A 220 -39.69 0.79 -46.89
CA ALA A 220 -39.71 0.96 -48.34
C ALA A 220 -39.61 -0.38 -49.09
N ARG A 221 -38.82 -1.34 -48.58
CA ARG A 221 -38.71 -2.69 -49.13
C ARG A 221 -39.99 -3.50 -48.96
N GLU A 222 -40.64 -3.41 -47.80
CA GLU A 222 -41.95 -4.04 -47.54
C GLU A 222 -43.06 -3.46 -48.43
N ALA A 223 -43.03 -2.15 -48.71
CA ALA A 223 -44.00 -1.52 -49.59
C ALA A 223 -43.81 -1.83 -51.09
N SER A 224 -42.65 -2.38 -51.47
CA SER A 224 -42.30 -2.71 -52.85
C SER A 224 -42.34 -4.22 -53.14
N SER A 225 -42.77 -5.04 -52.18
CA SER A 225 -42.95 -6.50 -52.28
C SER A 225 -44.43 -6.86 -52.39
#